data_AF-A0A838YV84-F1
#
_entry.id   AF-A0A838YV84-F1
#
_cell.length_a   1.000
_cell.length_b   1.000
_cell.length_c   1.000
_cell.angle_alpha   90.00
_cell.angle_beta   90.00
_cell.angle_gamma   90.00
#
_symmetry.space_group_name_H-M   'P 1'
#
loop_
_entity.id
_entity.type
_entity.pdbx_description
1 polymer ?
#
loop_
_entity_poly.entity_id
_entity_poly.type
_entity_poly.pdbx_seq_one_letter_code
_entity_poly.pdbx_strand_id
1 'polypeptide(L)'
;MNRIFLVMTILLILVSVGNQAFAQSVEITRTQILDPIVILETNLGNITIEFFNNDAPNHVENFIKLSVSGFYDGTIFHRIIPGFMIQGGDPNTINGDPSTWGQGGPTERINSEFNTIKHNRGIVSMARANDPNSASSQFFIVHKDSIGYEQSLDGKYSVFGRIVTDESFETLDKIAAVETGHKDIPTDTEQVKIIKVTTIPRSEASNLLELPDPEHTQSTVIPPTGNQKFESTELEITFSAPEGWLLQEPDKIQQNSPDVIAVGPKIGAINPVISLTVQQTNQRTLDDLISEKAEELIEVIESENLKIISQEKITITGYQAYVTNAEGLFLSNNEKIDIKFKEVLIYDTEKFYTLAYANGIDEFDSQLPRFDETIDSFEILSKDSSKNELNDEGGGCLIATATYGSELSPQVQQLRELRDNKLLNTESGVSFMNTFNDFYYSFSPYIADYERENPVFKEIVKLGITPMISSLSILNYVDMDSETEVLGYGISLIILNLGMYVGIPASVIIGIRKYI
;
A
#
# COMPACT_ATOMS: atom_id res chain seq x y z
N MET A 1 -65.26 -7.23 -14.29
CA MET A 1 -64.34 -7.56 -13.19
C MET A 1 -63.15 -8.35 -13.74
N ASN A 2 -61.97 -7.79 -13.98
CA ASN A 2 -61.64 -6.48 -14.55
C ASN A 2 -60.45 -6.69 -15.48
N ARG A 3 -60.59 -6.32 -16.76
CA ARG A 3 -59.55 -6.33 -17.82
C ARG A 3 -58.33 -5.44 -17.52
N ILE A 4 -58.28 -4.85 -16.32
CA ILE A 4 -57.20 -4.01 -15.81
C ILE A 4 -56.12 -4.85 -15.10
N PHE A 5 -56.44 -6.07 -14.63
CA PHE A 5 -55.46 -6.91 -13.94
C PHE A 5 -54.57 -7.76 -14.88
N LEU A 6 -54.99 -7.97 -16.13
CA LEU A 6 -54.21 -8.72 -17.13
C LEU A 6 -53.24 -7.83 -17.94
N VAL A 7 -53.40 -6.51 -17.87
CA VAL A 7 -52.55 -5.54 -18.58
C VAL A 7 -51.36 -5.08 -17.73
N MET A 8 -51.43 -5.25 -16.40
CA MET A 8 -50.34 -4.93 -15.47
C MET A 8 -49.29 -6.05 -15.31
N THR A 9 -49.65 -7.31 -15.59
CA THR A 9 -48.69 -8.44 -15.52
C THR A 9 -47.87 -8.62 -16.79
N ILE A 10 -48.27 -8.00 -17.91
CA ILE A 10 -47.56 -8.07 -19.20
C ILE A 10 -46.66 -6.83 -19.42
N LEU A 11 -46.86 -5.75 -18.65
CA LEU A 11 -45.99 -4.56 -18.71
C LEU A 11 -44.78 -4.62 -17.75
N LEU A 12 -44.74 -5.59 -16.82
CA LEU A 12 -43.58 -5.85 -15.95
C LEU A 12 -42.61 -6.91 -16.50
N ILE A 13 -42.95 -7.55 -17.63
CA ILE A 13 -42.09 -8.55 -18.31
C ILE A 13 -41.44 -7.95 -19.58
N LEU A 14 -41.68 -6.67 -19.89
CA LEU A 14 -41.13 -5.98 -21.06
C LEU A 14 -40.10 -4.87 -20.74
N VAL A 15 -39.70 -4.74 -19.46
CA VAL A 15 -38.57 -3.89 -19.04
C VAL A 15 -37.34 -4.73 -18.63
N SER A 16 -37.46 -6.06 -18.53
CA SER A 16 -36.35 -6.94 -18.12
C SER A 16 -35.65 -7.68 -19.27
N VAL A 17 -36.07 -7.51 -20.54
CA VAL A 17 -35.48 -8.23 -21.70
C VAL A 17 -34.81 -7.27 -22.70
N GLY A 18 -34.75 -5.97 -22.40
CA GLY A 18 -34.11 -4.96 -23.27
C GLY A 18 -32.61 -4.73 -23.03
N ASN A 19 -32.04 -5.20 -21.92
CA ASN A 19 -30.65 -4.89 -21.53
C ASN A 19 -29.68 -6.07 -21.54
N GLN A 20 -30.10 -7.27 -21.97
CA GLN A 20 -29.18 -8.42 -22.06
C GLN A 20 -28.47 -8.57 -23.40
N ALA A 21 -28.77 -7.73 -24.40
CA ALA A 21 -28.08 -7.77 -25.70
C ALA A 21 -26.97 -6.71 -25.86
N PHE A 22 -26.78 -5.82 -24.87
CA PHE A 22 -25.67 -4.84 -24.88
C PHE A 22 -24.63 -5.07 -23.78
N ALA A 23 -24.98 -5.75 -22.68
CA ALA A 23 -24.01 -6.14 -21.65
C ALA A 23 -23.06 -7.27 -22.12
N GLN A 24 -23.55 -8.17 -22.97
CA GLN A 24 -22.77 -9.33 -23.44
C GLN A 24 -21.71 -9.00 -24.50
N SER A 25 -21.62 -7.74 -24.95
CA SER A 25 -20.54 -7.26 -25.84
C SER A 25 -19.48 -6.43 -25.11
N VAL A 26 -19.71 -6.06 -23.84
CA VAL A 26 -18.77 -5.25 -23.04
C VAL A 26 -18.07 -6.09 -21.97
N GLU A 27 -18.67 -7.21 -21.54
CA GLU A 27 -18.09 -8.09 -20.51
C GLU A 27 -16.96 -9.02 -21.03
N ILE A 28 -16.77 -9.13 -22.34
CA ILE A 28 -15.76 -10.06 -22.92
C ILE A 28 -14.32 -9.48 -22.87
N THR A 29 -14.13 -8.20 -22.55
CA THR A 29 -12.77 -7.60 -22.61
C THR A 29 -12.10 -7.39 -21.23
N ARG A 30 -12.83 -7.44 -20.11
CA ARG A 30 -12.25 -7.11 -18.79
C ARG A 30 -11.48 -8.27 -18.14
N THR A 31 -11.58 -9.50 -18.65
CA THR A 31 -11.14 -10.72 -17.92
C THR A 31 -9.73 -11.24 -18.25
N GLN A 32 -8.91 -10.65 -19.14
CA GLN A 32 -7.73 -11.40 -19.64
C GLN A 32 -6.40 -10.68 -19.80
N ILE A 33 -6.05 -9.70 -18.95
CA ILE A 33 -4.62 -9.33 -18.86
C ILE A 33 -4.20 -9.07 -17.42
N LEU A 34 -3.84 -10.15 -16.71
CA LEU A 34 -2.99 -10.08 -15.53
C LEU A 34 -1.63 -9.55 -16.02
N ASP A 35 -1.19 -8.41 -15.48
CA ASP A 35 0.06 -7.71 -15.86
C ASP A 35 0.12 -7.29 -17.34
N PRO A 36 -0.66 -6.27 -17.74
CA PRO A 36 -0.72 -5.79 -19.11
C PRO A 36 0.51 -4.99 -19.51
N ILE A 37 0.97 -5.24 -20.73
CA ILE A 37 1.90 -4.40 -21.47
C ILE A 37 1.14 -3.74 -22.61
N VAL A 38 1.45 -2.47 -22.87
CA VAL A 38 0.97 -1.76 -24.06
C VAL A 38 2.09 -1.58 -25.05
N ILE A 39 1.84 -1.94 -26.31
CA ILE A 39 2.72 -1.71 -27.45
C ILE A 39 2.12 -0.61 -28.31
N LEU A 40 2.85 0.49 -28.46
CA LEU A 40 2.57 1.54 -29.42
C LEU A 40 3.35 1.22 -30.70
N GLU A 41 2.65 0.77 -31.74
CA GLU A 41 3.23 0.61 -33.07
C GLU A 41 3.33 1.98 -33.73
N THR A 42 4.54 2.45 -34.02
CA THR A 42 4.78 3.76 -34.66
C THR A 42 5.48 3.60 -36.00
N ASN A 43 5.48 4.65 -36.82
CA ASN A 43 6.22 4.64 -38.09
C ASN A 43 7.76 4.57 -37.93
N LEU A 44 8.29 4.76 -36.71
CA LEU A 44 9.73 4.71 -36.42
C LEU A 44 10.16 3.47 -35.60
N GLY A 45 9.22 2.59 -35.26
CA GLY A 45 9.44 1.39 -34.45
C GLY A 45 8.42 1.25 -33.32
N ASN A 46 8.56 0.20 -32.52
CA ASN A 46 7.62 -0.08 -31.43
C ASN A 46 8.07 0.53 -30.09
N ILE A 47 7.12 1.06 -29.33
CA ILE A 47 7.31 1.44 -27.93
C ILE A 47 6.48 0.52 -27.04
N THR A 48 7.16 -0.31 -26.26
CA THR A 48 6.58 -1.26 -25.31
C THR A 48 6.65 -0.65 -23.91
N ILE A 49 5.50 -0.54 -23.25
CA ILE A 49 5.33 0.11 -21.95
C ILE A 49 4.86 -0.92 -20.92
N GLU A 50 5.56 -0.97 -19.79
CA GLU A 50 5.05 -1.60 -18.56
C GLU A 50 4.55 -0.54 -17.58
N PHE A 51 3.74 -0.94 -16.60
CA PHE A 51 3.02 -0.03 -15.72
C PHE A 51 3.37 -0.17 -14.24
N PHE A 52 3.31 0.95 -13.53
CA PHE A 52 3.49 1.05 -12.08
C PHE A 52 2.13 1.08 -11.39
N ASN A 53 1.41 -0.03 -11.42
CA ASN A 53 0.03 -0.12 -10.92
C ASN A 53 -0.09 0.20 -9.42
N ASN A 54 0.96 -0.02 -8.63
CA ASN A 54 0.96 0.31 -7.20
C ASN A 54 1.16 1.81 -6.93
N ASP A 55 1.82 2.51 -7.84
CA ASP A 55 2.17 3.93 -7.69
C ASP A 55 1.14 4.87 -8.33
N ALA A 56 0.40 4.40 -9.34
CA ALA A 56 -0.62 5.19 -10.04
C ALA A 56 -1.76 4.32 -10.66
N PRO A 57 -2.54 3.57 -9.85
CA PRO A 57 -3.53 2.62 -10.35
C PRO A 57 -4.61 3.25 -11.24
N ASN A 58 -5.10 4.46 -10.94
CA ASN A 58 -6.13 5.12 -11.76
C ASN A 58 -5.58 5.59 -13.11
N HIS A 59 -4.32 6.04 -13.16
CA HIS A 59 -3.66 6.41 -14.42
C HIS A 59 -3.41 5.18 -15.30
N VAL A 60 -2.99 4.08 -14.69
CA VAL A 60 -2.79 2.79 -15.37
C VAL A 60 -4.12 2.28 -15.93
N GLU A 61 -5.18 2.21 -15.11
CA GLU A 61 -6.51 1.77 -15.56
C GLU A 61 -7.01 2.63 -16.72
N ASN A 62 -6.92 3.96 -16.60
CA ASN A 62 -7.35 4.86 -17.66
C ASN A 62 -6.53 4.68 -18.96
N PHE A 63 -5.20 4.58 -18.86
CA PHE A 63 -4.35 4.43 -20.04
C PHE A 63 -4.64 3.11 -20.77
N ILE A 64 -4.81 2.01 -20.03
CA ILE A 64 -5.18 0.71 -20.60
C ILE A 64 -6.58 0.77 -21.22
N LYS A 65 -7.56 1.36 -20.52
CA LYS A 65 -8.94 1.52 -21.03
C LYS A 65 -8.95 2.26 -22.36
N LEU A 66 -8.22 3.38 -22.46
CA LEU A 66 -8.11 4.15 -23.70
C LEU A 66 -7.37 3.36 -24.79
N SER A 67 -6.29 2.66 -24.44
CA SER A 67 -5.55 1.79 -25.37
C SER A 67 -6.43 0.70 -25.97
N VAL A 68 -7.15 -0.04 -25.13
CA VAL A 68 -8.06 -1.13 -25.55
C VAL A 68 -9.21 -0.61 -26.42
N SER A 69 -9.69 0.61 -26.16
CA SER A 69 -10.73 1.24 -26.97
C SER A 69 -10.25 1.73 -28.35
N GLY A 70 -8.94 1.65 -28.64
CA GLY A 70 -8.33 2.18 -29.85
C GLY A 70 -8.23 3.72 -29.86
N PHE A 71 -8.36 4.36 -28.70
CA PHE A 71 -8.39 5.83 -28.58
C PHE A 71 -7.12 6.50 -29.10
N TYR A 72 -5.97 5.84 -28.91
CA TYR A 72 -4.66 6.36 -29.31
C TYR A 72 -4.31 6.06 -30.78
N ASP A 73 -5.08 5.22 -31.47
CA ASP A 73 -4.82 4.84 -32.85
C ASP A 73 -4.90 6.08 -33.77
N GLY A 74 -3.83 6.30 -34.54
CA GLY A 74 -3.69 7.43 -35.44
C GLY A 74 -3.30 8.75 -34.77
N THR A 75 -3.19 8.81 -33.44
CA THR A 75 -2.64 9.99 -32.75
C THR A 75 -1.14 10.14 -33.03
N ILE A 76 -0.59 11.34 -32.84
CA ILE A 76 0.85 11.61 -33.05
C ILE A 76 1.53 12.09 -31.77
N PHE A 77 2.85 11.96 -31.72
CA PHE A 77 3.68 12.71 -30.77
C PHE A 77 3.77 14.18 -31.21
N HIS A 78 2.81 15.00 -30.77
CA HIS A 78 2.60 16.35 -31.28
C HIS A 78 3.55 17.40 -30.69
N ARG A 79 4.31 17.05 -29.65
CA ARG A 79 5.30 17.92 -29.03
C ARG A 79 6.56 17.13 -28.67
N ILE A 80 7.68 17.49 -29.27
CA ILE A 80 8.95 16.76 -29.18
C ILE A 80 10.06 17.74 -28.79
N ILE A 81 10.64 17.54 -27.60
CA ILE A 81 11.77 18.35 -27.13
C ILE A 81 12.98 17.43 -26.98
N PRO A 82 13.95 17.47 -27.93
CA PRO A 82 15.17 16.69 -27.86
C PRO A 82 15.92 16.94 -26.54
N GLY A 83 16.36 15.87 -25.88
CA GLY A 83 16.99 15.94 -24.56
C GLY A 83 16.04 16.15 -23.38
N PHE A 84 14.73 16.16 -23.58
CA PHE A 84 13.76 16.29 -22.51
C PHE A 84 12.67 15.21 -22.57
N MET A 85 11.69 15.33 -23.47
CA MET A 85 10.58 14.38 -23.57
C MET A 85 9.90 14.41 -24.95
N ILE A 86 9.09 13.38 -25.21
CA ILE A 86 8.13 13.33 -26.31
C ILE A 86 6.73 13.20 -25.73
N GLN A 87 5.77 13.99 -26.20
CA GLN A 87 4.40 14.04 -25.67
C GLN A 87 3.37 13.64 -26.73
N GLY A 88 2.45 12.76 -26.37
CA GLY A 88 1.42 12.18 -27.22
C GLY A 88 0.07 12.03 -26.50
N GLY A 89 -0.87 11.31 -27.12
CA GLY A 89 -2.17 11.00 -26.53
C GLY A 89 -3.26 12.07 -26.68
N ASP A 90 -3.09 13.01 -27.62
CA ASP A 90 -4.10 14.01 -27.95
C ASP A 90 -4.94 13.60 -29.19
N PRO A 91 -6.25 13.34 -29.05
CA PRO A 91 -7.12 12.95 -30.17
C PRO A 91 -7.32 14.07 -31.21
N ASN A 92 -7.09 15.34 -30.86
CA ASN A 92 -7.17 16.44 -31.83
C ASN A 92 -6.11 16.31 -32.93
N THR A 93 -5.07 15.49 -32.72
CA THR A 93 -4.01 15.28 -33.71
C THR A 93 -4.42 14.41 -34.90
N ILE A 94 -5.54 13.70 -34.81
CA ILE A 94 -6.00 12.80 -35.88
C ILE A 94 -6.60 13.60 -37.05
N ASN A 95 -7.51 14.53 -36.77
CA ASN A 95 -8.25 15.31 -37.77
C ASN A 95 -8.49 16.79 -37.37
N GLY A 96 -7.96 17.22 -36.22
CA GLY A 96 -8.17 18.57 -35.70
C GLY A 96 -7.16 19.57 -36.25
N ASP A 97 -7.48 20.86 -36.08
CA ASP A 97 -6.57 21.95 -36.45
C ASP A 97 -5.32 21.94 -35.56
N PRO A 98 -4.09 22.10 -36.11
CA PRO A 98 -2.86 22.13 -35.32
C PRO A 98 -2.85 23.12 -34.15
N SER A 99 -3.66 24.18 -34.20
CA SER A 99 -3.83 25.13 -33.10
C SER A 99 -4.52 24.56 -31.85
N THR A 100 -5.21 23.43 -31.98
CA THR A 100 -5.92 22.73 -30.91
C THR A 100 -5.12 21.57 -30.31
N TRP A 101 -3.93 21.29 -30.83
CA TRP A 101 -3.06 20.25 -30.30
C TRP A 101 -2.54 20.64 -28.90
N GLY A 102 -2.44 19.65 -28.01
CA GLY A 102 -2.21 19.79 -26.59
C GLY A 102 -3.48 20.08 -25.77
N GLN A 103 -4.65 20.23 -26.38
CA GLN A 103 -5.89 20.60 -25.68
C GLN A 103 -6.99 19.53 -25.73
N GLY A 104 -6.83 18.48 -26.53
CA GLY A 104 -7.81 17.41 -26.63
C GLY A 104 -7.65 16.35 -25.54
N GLY A 105 -8.68 15.52 -25.43
CA GLY A 105 -8.78 14.44 -24.45
C GLY A 105 -10.23 14.23 -24.00
N PRO A 106 -10.51 13.15 -23.26
CA PRO A 106 -11.81 12.93 -22.62
C PRO A 106 -12.18 14.08 -21.67
N THR A 107 -13.48 14.27 -21.46
CA THR A 107 -13.98 15.23 -20.46
C THR A 107 -13.74 14.75 -19.03
N GLU A 108 -13.71 13.43 -18.82
CA GLU A 108 -13.35 12.80 -17.55
C GLU A 108 -11.89 13.10 -17.22
N ARG A 109 -11.66 13.52 -15.97
CA ARG A 109 -10.33 13.83 -15.44
C ARG A 109 -9.96 12.83 -14.37
N ILE A 110 -8.67 12.57 -14.23
CA ILE A 110 -8.12 11.63 -13.26
C ILE A 110 -7.42 12.44 -12.19
N ASN A 111 -7.67 12.10 -10.93
CA ASN A 111 -6.97 12.70 -9.80
C ASN A 111 -5.49 12.33 -9.86
N SER A 112 -4.61 13.26 -9.48
CA SER A 112 -3.17 13.02 -9.42
C SER A 112 -2.84 11.87 -8.48
N GLU A 113 -2.00 10.96 -8.96
CA GLU A 113 -1.33 9.92 -8.19
C GLU A 113 0.16 10.22 -8.24
N PHE A 114 0.57 11.29 -7.56
CA PHE A 114 1.98 11.65 -7.51
C PHE A 114 2.73 10.62 -6.67
N ASN A 115 3.86 10.16 -7.19
CA ASN A 115 4.69 9.17 -6.53
C ASN A 115 6.15 9.61 -6.52
N THR A 116 6.97 8.81 -5.84
CA THR A 116 8.37 9.13 -5.62
C THR A 116 9.25 8.73 -6.78
N ILE A 117 8.74 8.13 -7.86
CA ILE A 117 9.56 7.71 -8.99
C ILE A 117 10.14 8.94 -9.70
N LYS A 118 11.46 8.96 -9.88
CA LYS A 118 12.15 10.01 -10.65
C LYS A 118 11.87 9.89 -12.13
N HIS A 119 11.77 11.02 -12.81
CA HIS A 119 11.64 11.13 -14.28
C HIS A 119 13.00 10.92 -14.96
N ASN A 120 13.53 9.71 -14.85
CA ASN A 120 14.69 9.23 -15.60
C ASN A 120 14.28 8.84 -17.03
N ARG A 121 15.26 8.68 -17.92
CA ARG A 121 15.06 8.26 -19.30
C ARG A 121 14.18 7.01 -19.39
N GLY A 122 13.18 7.06 -20.26
CA GLY A 122 12.24 5.97 -20.52
C GLY A 122 11.03 5.91 -19.59
N ILE A 123 10.95 6.76 -18.57
CA ILE A 123 9.76 6.88 -17.71
C ILE A 123 8.59 7.46 -18.51
N VAL A 124 7.41 6.88 -18.31
CA VAL A 124 6.14 7.31 -18.87
C VAL A 124 5.31 7.97 -17.77
N SER A 125 4.87 9.19 -18.02
CA SER A 125 4.18 10.02 -17.04
C SER A 125 3.04 10.81 -17.68
N MET A 126 2.02 11.12 -16.90
CA MET A 126 0.79 11.70 -17.42
C MET A 126 0.94 13.21 -17.62
N ALA A 127 0.56 13.72 -18.78
CA ALA A 127 0.49 15.16 -19.02
C ALA A 127 -0.79 15.74 -18.41
N ARG A 128 -0.71 16.99 -17.95
CA ARG A 128 -1.82 17.71 -17.34
C ARG A 128 -1.76 19.18 -17.67
N ALA A 129 -2.88 19.86 -17.50
CA ALA A 129 -2.90 21.31 -17.45
C ALA A 129 -2.40 21.79 -16.07
N ASN A 130 -2.57 23.09 -15.80
CA ASN A 130 -2.10 23.69 -14.54
C ASN A 130 -2.70 23.02 -13.29
N ASP A 131 -3.95 22.56 -13.37
CA ASP A 131 -4.60 21.80 -12.30
C ASP A 131 -3.97 20.39 -12.20
N PRO A 132 -3.43 20.00 -11.03
CA PRO A 132 -2.93 18.65 -10.75
C PRO A 132 -3.88 17.54 -11.23
N ASN A 133 -5.17 17.68 -10.94
CA ASN A 133 -6.20 16.68 -11.20
C ASN A 133 -6.84 16.83 -12.59
N SER A 134 -6.12 17.43 -13.55
CA SER A 134 -6.61 17.64 -14.93
C SER A 134 -6.07 16.64 -15.94
N ALA A 135 -5.31 15.63 -15.48
CA ALA A 135 -4.88 14.52 -16.31
C ALA A 135 -6.09 13.85 -17.01
N SER A 136 -5.87 13.39 -18.25
CA SER A 136 -6.89 12.66 -19.02
C SER A 136 -6.25 11.61 -19.93
N SER A 137 -5.95 11.91 -21.19
CA SER A 137 -5.36 10.97 -22.15
C SER A 137 -3.94 11.29 -22.60
N GLN A 138 -3.49 12.53 -22.41
CA GLN A 138 -2.17 12.94 -22.89
C GLN A 138 -1.08 12.45 -21.94
N PHE A 139 0.00 11.90 -22.48
CA PHE A 139 1.14 11.37 -21.73
C PHE A 139 2.45 11.83 -22.37
N PHE A 140 3.55 11.68 -21.65
CA PHE A 140 4.88 11.91 -22.18
C PHE A 140 5.87 10.81 -21.77
N ILE A 141 6.90 10.63 -22.59
CA ILE A 141 8.02 9.71 -22.35
C ILE A 141 9.30 10.53 -22.23
N VAL A 142 10.05 10.32 -21.16
CA VAL A 142 11.28 11.05 -20.87
C VAL A 142 12.42 10.58 -21.80
N HIS A 143 13.02 11.50 -22.57
CA HIS A 143 14.10 11.20 -23.52
C HIS A 143 15.48 11.20 -22.85
N LYS A 144 15.74 12.12 -21.92
CA LYS A 144 16.97 12.12 -21.12
C LYS A 144 16.66 12.50 -19.68
N ASP A 145 17.50 12.02 -18.76
CA ASP A 145 17.40 12.33 -17.35
C ASP A 145 17.35 13.85 -17.13
N SER A 146 16.45 14.29 -16.25
CA SER A 146 16.26 15.71 -15.97
C SER A 146 17.50 16.28 -15.26
N ILE A 147 18.34 17.01 -15.99
CA ILE A 147 19.56 17.62 -15.42
C ILE A 147 19.22 18.98 -14.81
N GLY A 148 18.74 19.02 -13.57
CA GLY A 148 18.65 20.26 -12.77
C GLY A 148 17.38 20.42 -11.93
N TYR A 149 17.55 20.99 -10.72
CA TYR A 149 16.49 21.19 -9.72
C TYR A 149 15.35 22.10 -10.20
N GLU A 150 15.61 23.04 -11.11
CA GLU A 150 14.62 24.03 -11.59
C GLU A 150 13.67 23.49 -12.68
N GLN A 151 13.97 22.34 -13.30
CA GLN A 151 13.12 21.69 -14.33
C GLN A 151 12.54 20.34 -13.88
N SER A 152 12.72 19.95 -12.61
CA SER A 152 12.29 18.63 -12.14
C SER A 152 10.77 18.46 -12.21
N LEU A 153 10.37 17.37 -12.86
CA LEU A 153 9.01 16.85 -13.00
C LEU A 153 8.61 15.97 -11.80
N ASP A 154 9.57 15.58 -10.97
CA ASP A 154 9.38 14.64 -9.87
C ASP A 154 8.39 15.17 -8.83
N GLY A 155 7.47 14.31 -8.38
CA GLY A 155 6.40 14.69 -7.46
C GLY A 155 5.36 15.68 -8.01
N LYS A 156 5.44 16.07 -9.29
CA LYS A 156 4.52 17.05 -9.93
C LYS A 156 3.67 16.45 -11.05
N TYR A 157 4.05 15.26 -11.51
CA TYR A 157 3.39 14.49 -12.56
C TYR A 157 3.32 13.02 -12.12
N SER A 158 2.23 12.36 -12.47
CA SER A 158 1.97 10.97 -12.10
C SER A 158 2.71 10.05 -13.05
N VAL A 159 3.82 9.49 -12.55
CA VAL A 159 4.56 8.43 -13.23
C VAL A 159 3.74 7.15 -13.13
N PHE A 160 3.36 6.57 -14.26
CA PHE A 160 2.49 5.40 -14.27
C PHE A 160 3.07 4.22 -15.06
N GLY A 161 4.25 4.38 -15.67
CA GLY A 161 4.94 3.30 -16.35
C GLY A 161 6.34 3.64 -16.82
N ARG A 162 6.96 2.71 -17.56
CA ARG A 162 8.24 2.90 -18.24
C ARG A 162 8.34 2.06 -19.50
N ILE A 163 9.23 2.43 -20.41
CA ILE A 163 9.54 1.63 -21.59
C ILE A 163 10.54 0.52 -21.28
N VAL A 164 10.40 -0.63 -21.94
CA VAL A 164 11.01 -1.89 -21.46
C VAL A 164 11.74 -2.73 -22.51
N THR A 165 11.99 -2.22 -23.72
CA THR A 165 12.78 -2.95 -24.72
C THR A 165 13.84 -2.04 -25.34
N ASP A 166 14.95 -2.63 -25.83
CA ASP A 166 15.97 -1.87 -26.58
C ASP A 166 15.35 -1.16 -27.78
N GLU A 167 14.44 -1.83 -28.50
CA GLU A 167 13.69 -1.23 -29.62
C GLU A 167 12.91 0.01 -29.18
N SER A 168 12.32 0.00 -27.99
CA SER A 168 11.59 1.16 -27.47
C SER A 168 12.51 2.35 -27.18
N PHE A 169 13.70 2.10 -26.63
CA PHE A 169 14.69 3.16 -26.42
C PHE A 169 15.24 3.71 -27.75
N GLU A 170 15.51 2.85 -28.73
CA GLU A 170 15.90 3.27 -30.08
C GLU A 170 14.79 4.08 -30.78
N THR A 171 13.54 3.64 -30.63
CA THR A 171 12.38 4.32 -31.22
C THR A 171 12.16 5.69 -30.57
N LEU A 172 12.30 5.78 -29.24
CA LEU A 172 12.29 7.05 -28.51
C LEU A 172 13.36 8.01 -29.05
N ASP A 173 14.59 7.54 -29.25
CA ASP A 173 15.67 8.37 -29.80
C ASP A 173 15.39 8.81 -31.25
N LYS A 174 14.84 7.92 -32.09
CA LYS A 174 14.44 8.25 -33.48
C LYS A 174 13.34 9.31 -33.52
N ILE A 175 12.30 9.17 -32.70
CA ILE A 175 11.20 10.15 -32.61
C ILE A 175 11.75 11.48 -32.08
N ALA A 176 12.62 11.46 -31.07
CA ALA A 176 13.18 12.68 -30.52
C ALA A 176 14.20 13.38 -31.45
N ALA A 177 14.67 12.72 -32.52
CA ALA A 177 15.60 13.26 -33.50
C ALA A 177 14.91 13.87 -34.73
N VAL A 178 13.58 13.77 -34.86
CA VAL A 178 12.86 14.35 -36.00
C VAL A 178 12.94 15.88 -36.00
N GLU A 179 12.82 16.48 -37.18
CA GLU A 179 12.82 17.94 -37.31
C GLU A 179 11.53 18.52 -36.71
N THR A 180 11.67 19.52 -35.84
CA THR A 180 10.57 20.20 -35.18
C THR A 180 10.50 21.66 -35.61
N GLY A 181 9.28 22.14 -35.83
CA GLY A 181 8.95 23.51 -36.20
C GLY A 181 8.49 24.34 -35.00
N HIS A 182 7.52 25.22 -35.24
CA HIS A 182 7.00 26.10 -34.21
C HIS A 182 6.30 25.31 -33.09
N LYS A 183 6.54 25.68 -31.82
CA LYS A 183 5.99 25.02 -30.61
C LYS A 183 6.40 23.54 -30.46
N ASP A 184 7.58 23.19 -30.93
CA ASP A 184 8.15 21.83 -30.81
C ASP A 184 7.32 20.76 -31.56
N ILE A 185 6.50 21.20 -32.53
CA ILE A 185 5.66 20.32 -33.35
C ILE A 185 6.52 19.70 -34.46
N PRO A 186 6.48 18.38 -34.71
CA PRO A 186 7.20 17.75 -35.82
C PRO A 186 6.79 18.33 -37.18
N THR A 187 7.75 18.60 -38.07
CA THR A 187 7.46 19.14 -39.41
C THR A 187 6.83 18.09 -40.33
N ASP A 188 7.18 16.82 -40.14
CA ASP A 188 6.52 15.67 -40.76
C ASP A 188 5.78 14.87 -39.68
N THR A 189 4.48 15.13 -39.55
CA THR A 189 3.64 14.54 -38.50
C THR A 189 3.36 13.07 -38.72
N GLU A 190 3.39 12.60 -39.98
CA GLU A 190 3.19 11.18 -40.27
C GLU A 190 4.37 10.36 -39.77
N GLN A 191 5.58 10.90 -39.74
CA GLN A 191 6.77 10.18 -39.25
C GLN A 191 6.63 9.73 -37.78
N VAL A 192 5.92 10.48 -36.94
CA VAL A 192 5.78 10.22 -35.49
C VAL A 192 4.38 9.77 -35.07
N LYS A 193 3.65 9.19 -36.02
CA LYS A 193 2.30 8.68 -35.81
C LYS A 193 2.32 7.35 -35.07
N ILE A 194 1.42 7.21 -34.10
CA ILE A 194 1.04 5.95 -33.48
C ILE A 194 0.05 5.31 -34.44
N ILE A 195 0.48 4.28 -35.16
CA ILE A 195 -0.32 3.56 -36.15
C ILE A 195 -1.42 2.80 -35.44
N LYS A 196 -1.04 2.10 -34.37
CA LYS A 196 -1.93 1.23 -33.60
C LYS A 196 -1.39 1.04 -32.20
N VAL A 197 -2.31 0.90 -31.24
CA VAL A 197 -1.99 0.48 -29.88
C VAL A 197 -2.55 -0.92 -29.63
N THR A 198 -1.71 -1.81 -29.12
CA THR A 198 -2.10 -3.17 -28.77
C THR A 198 -1.76 -3.42 -27.30
N THR A 199 -2.73 -3.89 -26.53
CA THR A 199 -2.50 -4.37 -25.16
C THR A 199 -2.35 -5.88 -25.18
N ILE A 200 -1.26 -6.39 -24.63
CA ILE A 200 -0.98 -7.83 -24.51
C ILE A 200 -0.59 -8.18 -23.08
N PRO A 201 -0.74 -9.45 -22.66
CA PRO A 201 -0.10 -9.93 -21.44
C PRO A 201 1.41 -9.79 -21.49
N ARG A 202 2.04 -9.44 -20.35
CA ARG A 202 3.50 -9.39 -20.23
C ARG A 202 4.19 -10.68 -20.68
N SER A 203 3.55 -11.82 -20.42
CA SER A 203 4.06 -13.15 -20.81
C SER A 203 4.16 -13.35 -22.33
N GLU A 204 3.42 -12.58 -23.12
CA GLU A 204 3.45 -12.63 -24.59
C GLU A 204 4.43 -11.61 -25.18
N ALA A 205 4.95 -10.69 -24.37
CA ALA A 205 5.92 -9.71 -24.81
C ALA A 205 7.32 -10.33 -24.94
N SER A 206 7.96 -10.08 -26.08
CA SER A 206 9.33 -10.51 -26.35
C SER A 206 10.34 -9.39 -26.11
N ASN A 207 11.60 -9.75 -25.83
CA ASN A 207 12.73 -8.82 -25.72
C ASN A 207 12.60 -7.77 -24.60
N LEU A 208 11.92 -8.12 -23.51
CA LEU A 208 11.86 -7.28 -22.31
C LEU A 208 13.24 -7.19 -21.63
N LEU A 209 13.62 -5.98 -21.25
CA LEU A 209 14.81 -5.69 -20.49
C LEU A 209 14.59 -5.97 -19.01
N GLU A 210 15.62 -6.51 -18.35
CA GLU A 210 15.69 -6.56 -16.89
C GLU A 210 16.18 -5.20 -16.37
N LEU A 211 15.24 -4.32 -16.01
CA LEU A 211 15.53 -3.00 -15.47
C LEU A 211 15.41 -3.03 -13.93
N PRO A 212 16.36 -2.42 -13.18
CA PRO A 212 16.24 -2.29 -11.73
C PRO A 212 15.01 -1.46 -11.36
N ASP A 213 14.57 -1.52 -10.10
CA ASP A 213 13.50 -0.62 -9.62
C ASP A 213 13.85 0.83 -9.96
N PRO A 214 12.86 1.61 -10.45
CA PRO A 214 13.14 2.97 -10.86
C PRO A 214 13.67 3.76 -9.66
N GLU A 215 14.60 4.69 -9.89
CA GLU A 215 15.09 5.49 -8.79
C GLU A 215 13.95 6.29 -8.19
N HIS A 216 13.78 6.17 -6.88
CA HIS A 216 12.84 7.00 -6.16
C HIS A 216 13.56 8.26 -5.64
N THR A 217 12.89 9.40 -5.70
CA THR A 217 13.13 10.52 -4.80
C THR A 217 13.15 9.97 -3.37
N GLN A 218 14.08 10.43 -2.53
CA GLN A 218 14.18 9.99 -1.15
C GLN A 218 12.94 10.46 -0.36
N SER A 219 11.83 9.74 -0.49
CA SER A 219 10.61 9.88 0.30
C SER A 219 9.76 8.60 0.21
N THR A 220 9.20 8.22 1.35
CA THR A 220 8.84 6.87 1.79
C THR A 220 7.33 6.55 1.73
N VAL A 221 7.03 5.29 1.37
CA VAL A 221 5.91 4.37 1.76
C VAL A 221 4.46 4.69 1.36
N ILE A 222 3.80 3.70 0.74
CA ILE A 222 2.34 3.63 0.51
C ILE A 222 1.64 3.39 1.85
N PRO A 223 0.69 4.25 2.24
CA PRO A 223 0.01 4.06 3.49
C PRO A 223 -1.33 3.28 3.37
N PRO A 224 -1.84 2.70 4.47
CA PRO A 224 -2.98 1.77 4.44
C PRO A 224 -4.33 2.47 4.23
N THR A 225 -5.27 1.78 3.58
CA THR A 225 -6.65 2.25 3.36
C THR A 225 -7.53 1.91 4.56
N GLY A 226 -7.86 2.93 5.37
CA GLY A 226 -8.67 2.85 6.60
C GLY A 226 -7.88 3.04 7.89
N ASN A 227 -8.60 3.42 8.97
CA ASN A 227 -8.01 3.52 10.32
C ASN A 227 -7.54 2.12 10.77
N GLN A 228 -6.28 2.01 11.18
CA GLN A 228 -5.71 0.75 11.67
C GLN A 228 -5.86 0.67 13.18
N LYS A 229 -6.67 -0.26 13.66
CA LYS A 229 -6.73 -0.55 15.10
C LYS A 229 -5.45 -1.27 15.53
N PHE A 230 -4.71 -0.65 16.43
CA PHE A 230 -3.63 -1.25 17.19
C PHE A 230 -4.17 -1.76 18.53
N GLU A 231 -3.79 -2.98 18.90
CA GLU A 231 -4.13 -3.59 20.18
C GLU A 231 -2.93 -4.38 20.68
N SER A 232 -2.49 -4.10 21.91
CA SER A 232 -1.36 -4.78 22.54
C SER A 232 -1.72 -5.17 23.96
N THR A 233 -1.74 -6.47 24.22
CA THR A 233 -1.94 -7.04 25.55
C THR A 233 -0.71 -6.88 26.45
N GLU A 234 0.48 -6.76 25.87
CA GLU A 234 1.73 -6.47 26.60
C GLU A 234 1.77 -5.02 27.08
N LEU A 235 1.42 -4.08 26.19
CA LEU A 235 1.35 -2.67 26.52
C LEU A 235 0.05 -2.31 27.28
N GLU A 236 -0.95 -3.19 27.25
CA GLU A 236 -2.29 -3.05 27.86
C GLU A 236 -3.11 -1.89 27.27
N ILE A 237 -3.06 -1.72 25.95
CA ILE A 237 -3.69 -0.59 25.27
C ILE A 237 -4.33 -0.99 23.95
N THR A 238 -5.25 -0.14 23.50
CA THR A 238 -5.68 -0.08 22.11
C THR A 238 -5.84 1.36 21.64
N PHE A 239 -5.56 1.62 20.36
CA PHE A 239 -5.85 2.88 19.70
C PHE A 239 -6.01 2.66 18.20
N SER A 240 -6.51 3.66 17.48
CA SER A 240 -6.58 3.65 16.01
C SER A 240 -5.55 4.61 15.43
N ALA A 241 -4.64 4.09 14.61
CA ALA A 241 -3.78 4.92 13.77
C ALA A 241 -4.61 5.51 12.62
N PRO A 242 -4.35 6.76 12.20
CA PRO A 242 -5.19 7.41 11.21
C PRO A 242 -5.10 6.72 9.85
N GLU A 243 -6.18 6.77 9.09
CA GLU A 243 -6.20 6.31 7.70
C GLU A 243 -5.07 6.96 6.90
N GLY A 244 -4.36 6.13 6.13
CA GLY A 244 -3.24 6.63 5.35
C GLY A 244 -1.97 6.85 6.20
N TRP A 245 -1.84 6.28 7.40
CA TRP A 245 -0.62 6.32 8.19
C TRP A 245 -0.02 4.93 8.38
N LEU A 246 1.29 4.80 8.19
CA LEU A 246 2.02 3.55 8.33
C LEU A 246 2.37 3.30 9.80
N LEU A 247 1.81 2.24 10.38
CA LEU A 247 2.10 1.83 11.75
C LEU A 247 3.36 0.95 11.83
N GLN A 248 4.21 1.19 12.82
CA GLN A 248 5.46 0.47 13.08
C GLN A 248 5.68 0.30 14.59
N GLU A 249 6.29 -0.82 14.97
CA GLU A 249 6.81 -1.07 16.32
C GLU A 249 8.34 -1.17 16.24
N PRO A 250 9.07 -0.08 16.49
CA PRO A 250 10.52 -0.10 16.43
C PRO A 250 11.11 -0.87 17.61
N ASP A 251 12.30 -1.46 17.42
CA ASP A 251 13.04 -2.07 18.52
C ASP A 251 13.35 -1.02 19.61
N LYS A 252 13.10 -1.38 20.89
CA LYS A 252 13.49 -0.53 22.02
C LYS A 252 15.01 -0.47 22.18
N ILE A 253 15.59 0.64 21.74
CA ILE A 253 17.02 0.91 21.89
C ILE A 253 17.31 1.60 23.23
N GLN A 254 16.38 2.43 23.73
CA GLN A 254 16.48 3.16 25.01
C GLN A 254 15.11 3.27 25.70
N GLN A 255 15.07 3.60 26.99
CA GLN A 255 13.83 3.68 27.77
C GLN A 255 12.82 4.72 27.24
N ASN A 256 13.32 5.79 26.62
CA ASN A 256 12.51 6.87 26.04
C ASN A 256 12.26 6.66 24.53
N SER A 257 12.75 5.56 23.93
CA SER A 257 12.43 5.24 22.54
C SER A 257 10.94 4.89 22.41
N PRO A 258 10.27 5.35 21.34
CA PRO A 258 8.87 5.00 21.09
C PRO A 258 8.65 3.49 21.08
N ASP A 259 7.52 3.06 21.64
CA ASP A 259 7.01 1.70 21.54
C ASP A 259 6.27 1.49 20.21
N VAL A 260 5.56 2.53 19.75
CA VAL A 260 4.80 2.51 18.49
C VAL A 260 4.97 3.83 17.76
N ILE A 261 5.09 3.78 16.44
CA ILE A 261 5.16 4.95 15.56
C ILE A 261 4.16 4.79 14.43
N ALA A 262 3.32 5.80 14.21
CA ALA A 262 2.53 5.95 12.99
C ALA A 262 3.12 7.10 12.15
N VAL A 263 3.53 6.80 10.92
CA VAL A 263 4.11 7.77 9.99
C VAL A 263 3.11 8.09 8.91
N GLY A 264 2.64 9.34 8.86
CA GLY A 264 1.73 9.80 7.83
C GLY A 264 2.44 10.09 6.51
N PRO A 265 1.66 10.36 5.44
CA PRO A 265 2.21 10.68 4.13
C PRO A 265 3.04 11.96 4.24
N LYS A 266 4.09 12.13 3.44
CA LYS A 266 4.92 13.33 3.55
C LYS A 266 4.12 14.57 3.13
N ILE A 267 3.92 15.50 4.06
CA ILE A 267 3.24 16.78 3.82
C ILE A 267 4.16 17.88 4.36
N GLY A 268 4.72 18.68 3.46
CA GLY A 268 5.72 19.71 3.83
C GLY A 268 7.15 19.15 3.94
N ALA A 269 7.93 19.74 4.84
CA ALA A 269 9.37 19.44 4.98
C ALA A 269 9.63 18.04 5.57
N ILE A 270 8.76 17.57 6.45
CA ILE A 270 8.87 16.29 7.14
C ILE A 270 7.57 15.49 7.01
N ASN A 271 7.64 14.19 7.26
CA ASN A 271 6.43 13.40 7.44
C ASN A 271 5.80 13.77 8.80
N PRO A 272 4.46 13.90 8.88
CA PRO A 272 3.79 13.98 10.17
C PRO A 272 3.96 12.62 10.87
N VAL A 273 4.31 12.67 12.16
CA VAL A 273 4.59 11.47 12.95
C VAL A 273 3.79 11.51 14.24
N ILE A 274 3.14 10.39 14.56
CA ILE A 274 2.58 10.10 15.88
C ILE A 274 3.46 9.03 16.50
N SER A 275 3.98 9.29 17.69
CA SER A 275 4.72 8.30 18.47
C SER A 275 4.03 8.05 19.79
N LEU A 276 4.01 6.80 20.22
CA LEU A 276 3.55 6.39 21.54
C LEU A 276 4.74 5.78 22.30
N THR A 277 4.94 6.25 23.53
CA THR A 277 5.91 5.69 24.46
C THR A 277 5.20 5.27 25.75
N VAL A 278 5.44 4.06 26.20
CA VAL A 278 4.87 3.45 27.41
C VAL A 278 5.96 3.28 28.45
N GLN A 279 5.70 3.80 29.65
CA GLN A 279 6.67 3.79 30.75
C GLN A 279 6.00 3.47 32.08
N GLN A 280 6.77 2.86 32.98
CA GLN A 280 6.32 2.56 34.34
C GLN A 280 6.30 3.83 35.19
N THR A 281 5.22 4.05 35.94
CA THR A 281 5.12 5.20 36.87
C THR A 281 6.14 5.07 37.98
N ASN A 282 6.50 3.85 38.39
CA ASN A 282 7.39 3.58 39.52
C ASN A 282 6.95 4.34 40.78
N GLN A 283 5.64 4.36 41.05
CA GLN A 283 4.99 5.07 42.17
C GLN A 283 5.06 6.60 42.11
N ARG A 284 5.54 7.19 41.01
CA ARG A 284 5.48 8.63 40.77
C ARG A 284 4.04 9.06 40.48
N THR A 285 3.66 10.21 41.00
CA THR A 285 2.39 10.86 40.65
C THR A 285 2.51 11.58 39.31
N LEU A 286 1.38 11.94 38.69
CA LEU A 286 1.38 12.79 37.50
C LEU A 286 2.16 14.10 37.72
N ASP A 287 2.09 14.67 38.93
CA ASP A 287 2.79 15.92 39.26
C ASP A 287 4.31 15.74 39.35
N ASP A 288 4.76 14.58 39.83
CA ASP A 288 6.19 14.23 39.84
C ASP A 288 6.71 14.06 38.40
N LEU A 289 5.96 13.38 37.54
CA LEU A 289 6.31 13.18 36.12
C LEU A 289 6.37 14.52 35.35
N ILE A 290 5.43 15.43 35.62
CA ILE A 290 5.44 16.78 35.03
C ILE A 290 6.68 17.55 35.50
N SER A 291 7.05 17.43 36.78
CA SER A 291 8.20 18.13 37.34
C SER A 291 9.53 17.61 36.78
N GLU A 292 9.69 16.28 36.68
CA GLU A 292 10.85 15.62 36.06
C GLU A 292 11.02 16.07 34.61
N LYS A 293 9.93 16.08 33.84
CA LYS A 293 9.95 16.55 32.46
C LYS A 293 10.27 18.04 32.34
N ALA A 294 9.76 18.87 33.25
CA ALA A 294 10.08 20.28 33.26
C ALA A 294 11.58 20.51 33.47
N GLU A 295 12.22 19.73 34.34
CA GLU A 295 13.68 19.78 34.56
C GLU A 295 14.48 19.36 33.32
N GLU A 296 14.06 18.30 32.61
CA GLU A 296 14.70 17.86 31.36
C GLU A 296 14.66 18.91 30.25
N LEU A 297 13.62 19.75 30.22
CA LEU A 297 13.42 20.75 29.19
C LEU A 297 14.15 22.08 29.46
N ILE A 298 14.67 22.32 30.67
CA ILE A 298 15.30 23.60 31.05
C ILE A 298 16.43 23.97 30.08
N GLU A 299 17.37 23.05 29.83
CA GLU A 299 18.56 23.32 29.00
C GLU A 299 18.17 23.62 27.53
N VAL A 300 17.15 22.94 27.01
CA VAL A 300 16.69 23.11 25.62
C VAL A 300 15.87 24.40 25.45
N ILE A 301 15.14 24.82 26.50
CA ILE A 301 14.42 26.09 26.53
C ILE A 301 15.39 27.27 26.67
N GLU A 302 16.37 27.17 27.58
CA GLU A 302 17.38 28.23 27.80
C GLU A 302 18.29 28.43 26.58
N SER A 303 18.48 27.39 25.75
CA SER A 303 19.22 27.48 24.50
C SER A 303 18.40 28.01 23.30
N GLU A 304 17.17 28.46 23.52
CA GLU A 304 16.20 28.95 22.52
C GLU A 304 15.85 27.93 21.41
N ASN A 305 16.18 26.65 21.60
CA ASN A 305 15.89 25.59 20.63
C ASN A 305 14.47 25.03 20.79
N LEU A 306 13.83 25.26 21.93
CA LEU A 306 12.46 24.87 22.22
C LEU A 306 11.71 26.00 22.95
N LYS A 307 10.49 26.28 22.51
CA LYS A 307 9.58 27.27 23.05
C LYS A 307 8.27 26.61 23.41
N ILE A 308 7.93 26.58 24.69
CA ILE A 308 6.64 26.10 25.16
C ILE A 308 5.54 27.13 24.82
N ILE A 309 4.51 26.70 24.11
CA ILE A 309 3.35 27.52 23.73
C ILE A 309 2.31 27.49 24.85
N SER A 310 1.97 26.29 25.32
CA SER A 310 0.96 26.08 26.35
C SER A 310 1.18 24.74 27.05
N GLN A 311 0.80 24.69 28.32
CA GLN A 311 0.75 23.45 29.09
C GLN A 311 -0.49 23.41 29.95
N GLU A 312 -1.19 22.29 29.97
CA GLU A 312 -2.43 22.15 30.74
C GLU A 312 -2.68 20.72 31.20
N LYS A 313 -3.34 20.59 32.35
CA LYS A 313 -3.87 19.31 32.84
C LYS A 313 -5.30 19.17 32.36
N ILE A 314 -5.61 18.04 31.72
CA ILE A 314 -6.92 17.72 31.19
C ILE A 314 -7.33 16.30 31.60
N THR A 315 -8.48 15.86 31.12
CA THR A 315 -8.93 14.47 31.24
C THR A 315 -9.23 13.93 29.85
N ILE A 316 -8.59 12.83 29.48
CA ILE A 316 -8.81 12.12 28.21
C ILE A 316 -9.32 10.74 28.57
N THR A 317 -10.47 10.36 27.99
CA THR A 317 -11.09 9.03 28.15
C THR A 317 -11.21 8.54 29.62
N GLY A 318 -11.33 9.48 30.57
CA GLY A 318 -11.46 9.19 32.01
C GLY A 318 -10.14 9.19 32.80
N TYR A 319 -9.00 9.34 32.13
CA TYR A 319 -7.66 9.38 32.73
C TYR A 319 -7.16 10.81 32.87
N GLN A 320 -6.38 11.08 33.93
CA GLN A 320 -5.69 12.36 34.07
C GLN A 320 -4.61 12.46 33.00
N ALA A 321 -4.56 13.59 32.30
CA ALA A 321 -3.57 13.81 31.26
C ALA A 321 -2.93 15.19 31.38
N TYR A 322 -1.73 15.32 30.84
CA TYR A 322 -1.00 16.57 30.72
C TYR A 322 -0.63 16.82 29.28
N VAL A 323 -1.06 17.95 28.74
CA VAL A 323 -0.81 18.35 27.36
C VAL A 323 0.26 19.42 27.34
N THR A 324 1.26 19.23 26.49
CA THR A 324 2.29 20.23 26.19
C THR A 324 2.26 20.55 24.71
N ASN A 325 2.02 21.82 24.37
CA ASN A 325 2.23 22.33 23.01
C ASN A 325 3.52 23.15 22.99
N ALA A 326 4.39 22.87 22.02
CA ALA A 326 5.68 23.53 21.90
C ALA A 326 6.06 23.73 20.42
N GLU A 327 6.94 24.68 20.18
CA GLU A 327 7.63 24.92 18.91
C GLU A 327 9.13 24.73 19.15
N GLY A 328 9.85 24.13 18.21
CA GLY A 328 11.29 23.99 18.30
C GLY A 328 11.98 24.06 16.95
N LEU A 329 13.23 24.49 16.97
CA LEU A 329 14.06 24.64 15.77
C LEU A 329 14.99 23.44 15.65
N PHE A 330 14.86 22.67 14.57
CA PHE A 330 15.63 21.46 14.34
C PHE A 330 16.54 21.61 13.12
N LEU A 331 17.69 20.94 13.15
CA LEU A 331 18.63 20.88 12.02
C LEU A 331 18.49 19.52 11.33
N SER A 332 18.08 19.52 10.06
CA SER A 332 18.05 18.33 9.22
C SER A 332 18.77 18.64 7.89
N ASN A 333 19.74 17.82 7.49
CA ASN A 333 20.54 18.01 6.28
C ASN A 333 21.16 19.42 6.12
N ASN A 334 21.58 20.04 7.22
CA ASN A 334 22.08 21.42 7.31
C ASN A 334 21.04 22.55 7.04
N GLU A 335 19.76 22.23 6.94
CA GLU A 335 18.66 23.20 6.91
C GLU A 335 17.96 23.28 8.27
N LYS A 336 17.57 24.50 8.66
CA LYS A 336 16.79 24.76 9.87
C LYS A 336 15.31 24.56 9.57
N ILE A 337 14.64 23.71 10.33
CA ILE A 337 13.22 23.39 10.19
C ILE A 337 12.51 23.74 11.50
N ASP A 338 11.49 24.58 11.41
CA ASP A 338 10.60 24.89 12.53
C ASP A 338 9.53 23.79 12.66
N ILE A 339 9.53 23.11 13.79
CA ILE A 339 8.63 22.00 14.08
C ILE A 339 7.73 22.39 15.24
N LYS A 340 6.43 22.10 15.11
CA LYS A 340 5.44 22.23 16.17
C LYS A 340 5.10 20.84 16.70
N PHE A 341 4.89 20.77 18.02
CA PHE A 341 4.63 19.53 18.75
C PHE A 341 3.38 19.70 19.60
N LYS A 342 2.54 18.65 19.63
CA LYS A 342 1.54 18.44 20.67
C LYS A 342 1.82 17.10 21.31
N GLU A 343 2.07 17.12 22.59
CA GLU A 343 2.32 15.93 23.38
C GLU A 343 1.23 15.79 24.44
N VAL A 344 0.78 14.55 24.63
CA VAL A 344 -0.24 14.15 25.58
C VAL A 344 0.32 13.04 26.44
N LEU A 345 0.59 13.34 27.70
CA LEU A 345 0.95 12.36 28.72
C LEU A 345 -0.31 11.92 29.45
N ILE A 346 -0.73 10.67 29.27
CA ILE A 346 -1.87 10.04 29.92
C ILE A 346 -1.36 9.22 31.11
N TYR A 347 -1.91 9.49 32.30
CA TYR A 347 -1.50 8.86 33.54
C TYR A 347 -2.44 7.74 33.97
N ASP A 348 -1.85 6.58 34.26
CA ASP A 348 -2.45 5.50 35.02
C ASP A 348 -1.59 5.20 36.27
N THR A 349 -2.12 4.42 37.20
CA THR A 349 -1.45 4.07 38.46
C THR A 349 -0.17 3.26 38.26
N GLU A 350 -0.13 2.33 37.31
CA GLU A 350 1.04 1.47 37.06
C GLU A 350 1.92 2.02 35.93
N LYS A 351 1.31 2.58 34.89
CA LYS A 351 1.99 3.07 33.70
C LYS A 351 1.57 4.49 33.35
N PHE A 352 2.39 5.18 32.55
CA PHE A 352 1.99 6.38 31.85
C PHE A 352 2.33 6.26 30.37
N TYR A 353 1.55 6.92 29.55
CA TYR A 353 1.55 6.80 28.10
C TYR A 353 1.78 8.18 27.52
N THR A 354 2.83 8.36 26.75
CA THR A 354 3.12 9.64 26.08
C THR A 354 2.84 9.48 24.60
N LEU A 355 1.77 10.11 24.13
CA LEU A 355 1.48 10.26 22.71
C LEU A 355 2.00 11.62 22.24
N ALA A 356 2.89 11.64 21.27
CA ALA A 356 3.44 12.86 20.71
C ALA A 356 3.14 12.93 19.22
N TYR A 357 2.65 14.10 18.78
CA TYR A 357 2.48 14.45 17.39
C TYR A 357 3.43 15.59 17.04
N ALA A 358 4.19 15.42 15.96
CA ALA A 358 5.14 16.41 15.45
C ALA A 358 4.95 16.62 13.94
N ASN A 359 5.02 17.88 13.51
CA ASN A 359 5.04 18.23 12.10
C ASN A 359 5.64 19.63 11.87
N GLY A 360 5.94 19.96 10.61
CA GLY A 360 6.28 21.32 10.20
C GLY A 360 5.20 22.33 10.63
N ILE A 361 5.61 23.54 11.00
CA ILE A 361 4.70 24.54 11.59
C ILE A 361 3.49 24.87 10.69
N ASP A 362 3.70 24.88 9.37
CA ASP A 362 2.67 25.21 8.37
C ASP A 362 1.67 24.07 8.15
N GLU A 363 2.13 22.82 8.26
CA GLU A 363 1.30 21.63 8.06
C GLU A 363 0.71 21.06 9.35
N PHE A 364 1.18 21.50 10.52
CA PHE A 364 0.80 20.96 11.83
C PHE A 364 -0.71 21.01 12.08
N ASP A 365 -1.32 22.19 11.96
CA ASP A 365 -2.74 22.36 12.28
C ASP A 365 -3.64 21.60 11.28
N SER A 366 -3.16 21.31 10.06
CA SER A 366 -3.92 20.59 9.03
C SER A 366 -4.07 19.09 9.32
N GLN A 367 -3.08 18.49 9.99
CA GLN A 367 -3.08 17.07 10.34
C GLN A 367 -3.42 16.82 11.82
N LEU A 368 -3.51 17.88 12.63
CA LEU A 368 -3.89 17.80 14.03
C LEU A 368 -5.19 17.01 14.28
N PRO A 369 -6.27 17.13 13.46
CA PRO A 369 -7.47 16.31 13.65
C PRO A 369 -7.22 14.80 13.55
N ARG A 370 -6.22 14.37 12.75
CA ARG A 370 -5.83 12.96 12.65
C ARG A 370 -5.18 12.45 13.94
N PHE A 371 -4.39 13.30 14.59
CA PHE A 371 -3.85 12.97 15.90
C PHE A 371 -4.95 12.93 16.96
N ASP A 372 -5.90 13.86 16.91
CA ASP A 372 -7.04 13.87 17.83
C ASP A 372 -7.91 12.60 17.65
N GLU A 373 -8.12 12.11 16.42
CA GLU A 373 -8.77 10.79 16.17
C GLU A 373 -8.04 9.64 16.89
N THR A 374 -6.71 9.62 16.86
CA THR A 374 -5.91 8.62 17.58
C THR A 374 -6.08 8.75 19.10
N ILE A 375 -6.04 9.97 19.63
CA ILE A 375 -6.22 10.24 21.06
C ILE A 375 -7.63 9.83 21.53
N ASP A 376 -8.66 10.15 20.75
CA ASP A 376 -10.05 9.84 21.08
C ASP A 376 -10.33 8.32 21.07
N SER A 377 -9.57 7.58 20.26
CA SER A 377 -9.65 6.11 20.19
C SER A 377 -8.78 5.38 21.23
N PHE A 378 -7.98 6.11 22.01
CA PHE A 378 -7.04 5.50 22.96
C PHE A 378 -7.76 4.98 24.20
N GLU A 379 -7.59 3.68 24.47
CA GLU A 379 -8.12 3.00 25.63
C GLU A 379 -7.05 2.15 26.33
N ILE A 380 -7.07 2.15 27.65
CA ILE A 380 -6.26 1.26 28.49
C ILE A 380 -7.10 0.02 28.80
N LEU A 381 -6.58 -1.16 28.46
CA LEU A 381 -7.26 -2.43 28.64
C LEU A 381 -7.27 -2.79 30.15
N SER A 382 -8.41 -2.58 30.82
CA SER A 382 -8.54 -2.86 32.26
C SER A 382 -8.66 -4.38 32.56
N LYS A 383 -8.10 -4.81 33.70
CA LYS A 383 -8.15 -6.20 34.21
C LYS A 383 -9.53 -6.68 34.72
N ASP A 384 -10.57 -5.85 34.73
CA ASP A 384 -11.81 -6.14 35.49
C ASP A 384 -13.08 -6.37 34.65
N SER A 385 -12.95 -6.60 33.34
CA SER A 385 -14.09 -7.02 32.51
C SER A 385 -14.18 -8.54 32.42
N SER A 386 -14.49 -9.20 33.55
CA SER A 386 -14.91 -10.61 33.56
C SER A 386 -16.41 -10.73 33.87
N LYS A 387 -17.21 -10.93 32.80
CA LYS A 387 -18.38 -11.84 32.67
C LYS A 387 -19.41 -11.32 31.67
N ASN A 388 -19.29 -11.78 30.44
CA ASN A 388 -20.23 -12.78 29.94
C ASN A 388 -19.44 -13.74 29.03
N GLU A 389 -19.38 -14.98 29.49
CA GLU A 389 -18.68 -16.11 28.93
C GLU A 389 -19.17 -16.44 27.51
N LEU A 390 -18.23 -16.69 26.61
CA LEU A 390 -18.05 -18.03 26.05
C LEU A 390 -16.54 -18.29 26.01
N ASN A 391 -16.16 -19.36 26.70
CA ASN A 391 -14.79 -19.80 26.98
C ASN A 391 -13.91 -19.86 25.72
N ASP A 392 -12.72 -19.26 25.80
CA ASP A 392 -11.53 -20.11 25.78
C ASP A 392 -10.46 -19.52 26.70
N GLU A 393 -10.00 -20.37 27.62
CA GLU A 393 -8.96 -20.07 28.60
C GLU A 393 -7.61 -19.85 27.88
N GLY A 394 -6.76 -19.04 28.50
CA GLY A 394 -5.45 -18.69 27.99
C GLY A 394 -4.62 -19.91 27.58
N GLY A 395 -4.40 -20.03 26.28
CA GLY A 395 -3.45 -20.93 25.67
C GLY A 395 -2.83 -20.21 24.48
N GLY A 396 -1.58 -19.77 24.62
CA GLY A 396 -0.87 -19.10 23.52
C GLY A 396 -0.95 -19.95 22.25
N CYS A 397 -1.28 -19.33 21.12
CA CYS A 397 -1.29 -20.02 19.85
C CYS A 397 0.15 -20.48 19.53
N LEU A 398 0.34 -21.79 19.31
CA LEU A 398 1.63 -22.41 18.98
C LEU A 398 2.37 -21.61 17.92
N ILE A 399 1.69 -21.30 16.83
CA ILE A 399 2.28 -20.65 15.65
C ILE A 399 2.48 -19.15 15.90
N ALA A 400 1.50 -18.47 16.49
CA ALA A 400 1.49 -17.02 16.56
C ALA A 400 2.51 -16.46 17.55
N THR A 401 2.51 -16.96 18.78
CA THR A 401 3.22 -16.30 19.88
C THR A 401 4.39 -17.14 20.37
N ALA A 402 4.26 -18.47 20.37
CA ALA A 402 5.30 -19.35 20.92
C ALA A 402 6.44 -19.60 19.92
N THR A 403 6.13 -20.00 18.68
CA THR A 403 7.16 -20.40 17.71
C THR A 403 7.83 -19.21 17.00
N TYR A 404 7.04 -18.26 16.49
CA TYR A 404 7.59 -17.08 15.78
C TYR A 404 7.76 -15.84 16.66
N GLY A 405 7.32 -15.91 17.92
CA GLY A 405 7.59 -14.88 18.92
C GLY A 405 6.71 -13.63 18.83
N SER A 406 5.88 -13.50 17.80
CA SER A 406 4.92 -12.41 17.68
C SER A 406 3.78 -12.76 16.73
N GLU A 407 2.58 -12.37 17.14
CA GLU A 407 1.38 -12.46 16.31
C GLU A 407 1.45 -11.59 15.05
N LEU A 408 2.35 -10.62 15.02
CA LEU A 408 2.64 -9.73 13.89
C LEU A 408 3.82 -10.22 13.05
N SER A 409 4.43 -11.36 13.40
CA SER A 409 5.50 -11.92 12.58
C SER A 409 5.01 -12.16 11.15
N PRO A 410 5.84 -11.91 10.12
CA PRO A 410 5.42 -12.03 8.73
C PRO A 410 4.78 -13.39 8.40
N GLN A 411 5.28 -14.47 9.02
CA GLN A 411 4.76 -15.83 8.84
C GLN A 411 3.36 -16.00 9.42
N VAL A 412 3.04 -15.30 10.51
CA VAL A 412 1.72 -15.38 11.18
C VAL A 412 0.72 -14.45 10.48
N GLN A 413 1.18 -13.28 10.03
CA GLN A 413 0.35 -12.37 9.24
C GLN A 413 -0.05 -12.97 7.90
N GLN A 414 0.87 -13.67 7.22
CA GLN A 414 0.56 -14.40 5.99
C GLN A 414 -0.55 -15.45 6.18
N LEU A 415 -0.56 -16.15 7.32
CA LEU A 415 -1.60 -17.12 7.64
C LEU A 415 -2.93 -16.45 8.01
N ARG A 416 -2.89 -15.27 8.64
CA ARG A 416 -4.09 -14.47 8.95
C ARG A 416 -4.74 -13.91 7.70
N GLU A 417 -3.94 -13.31 6.81
CA GLU A 417 -4.43 -12.80 5.53
C GLU A 417 -5.03 -13.92 4.67
N LEU A 418 -4.39 -15.08 4.64
CA LEU A 418 -4.90 -16.26 3.94
C LEU A 418 -6.23 -16.74 4.53
N ARG A 419 -6.33 -16.78 5.86
CA ARG A 419 -7.57 -17.12 6.56
C ARG A 419 -8.68 -16.12 6.24
N ASP A 420 -8.42 -14.83 6.42
CA ASP A 420 -9.43 -13.77 6.38
C ASP A 420 -9.86 -13.42 4.96
N ASN A 421 -8.92 -13.38 4.02
CA ASN A 421 -9.20 -12.95 2.65
C ASN A 421 -9.56 -14.10 1.71
N LYS A 422 -9.20 -15.35 2.03
CA LYS A 422 -9.44 -16.50 1.13
C LYS A 422 -10.31 -17.60 1.76
N LEU A 423 -10.00 -18.06 2.98
CA LEU A 423 -10.72 -19.21 3.56
C LEU A 423 -12.09 -18.84 4.15
N LEU A 424 -12.18 -17.75 4.92
CA LEU A 424 -13.43 -17.35 5.59
C LEU A 424 -14.49 -16.79 4.64
N ASN A 425 -14.12 -16.55 3.37
CA ASN A 425 -15.03 -16.11 2.33
C ASN A 425 -15.79 -17.26 1.64
N THR A 426 -15.58 -18.53 2.05
CA THR A 426 -16.26 -19.71 1.46
C THR A 426 -16.83 -20.63 2.55
N GLU A 427 -17.97 -21.31 2.31
CA GLU A 427 -18.56 -22.19 3.33
C GLU A 427 -17.66 -23.40 3.64
N SER A 428 -17.02 -23.95 2.60
CA SER A 428 -16.06 -25.04 2.73
C SER A 428 -14.81 -24.63 3.54
N GLY A 429 -14.30 -23.41 3.32
CA GLY A 429 -13.17 -22.87 4.07
C GLY A 429 -13.51 -22.55 5.53
N VAL A 430 -14.71 -22.02 5.79
CA VAL A 430 -15.24 -21.84 7.15
C VAL A 430 -15.39 -23.17 7.88
N SER A 431 -15.97 -24.19 7.22
CA SER A 431 -16.11 -25.54 7.80
C SER A 431 -14.75 -26.20 8.09
N PHE A 432 -13.78 -26.02 7.19
CA PHE A 432 -12.41 -26.47 7.40
C PHE A 432 -11.76 -25.76 8.58
N MET A 433 -11.86 -24.43 8.65
CA MET A 433 -11.28 -23.63 9.74
C MET A 433 -11.89 -23.98 11.09
N ASN A 434 -13.19 -24.24 11.16
CA ASN A 434 -13.82 -24.70 12.40
C ASN A 434 -13.25 -26.05 12.85
N THR A 435 -13.16 -27.02 11.95
CA THR A 435 -12.58 -28.35 12.25
C THR A 435 -11.09 -28.26 12.61
N PHE A 436 -10.35 -27.42 11.89
CA PHE A 436 -8.93 -27.17 12.13
C PHE A 436 -8.72 -26.50 13.48
N ASN A 437 -9.50 -25.47 13.81
CA ASN A 437 -9.42 -24.76 15.09
C ASN A 437 -9.69 -25.72 16.25
N ASP A 438 -10.75 -26.52 16.18
CA ASP A 438 -11.06 -27.52 17.22
C ASP A 438 -9.89 -28.49 17.45
N PHE A 439 -9.27 -28.96 16.37
CA PHE A 439 -8.10 -29.83 16.46
C PHE A 439 -6.86 -29.07 16.96
N TYR A 440 -6.56 -27.91 16.39
CA TYR A 440 -5.39 -27.08 16.68
C TYR A 440 -5.35 -26.65 18.14
N TYR A 441 -6.44 -26.07 18.63
CA TYR A 441 -6.53 -25.59 20.01
C TYR A 441 -6.61 -26.74 21.03
N SER A 442 -6.92 -27.98 20.61
CA SER A 442 -6.87 -29.14 21.52
C SER A 442 -5.46 -29.47 22.02
N PHE A 443 -4.40 -29.04 21.31
CA PHE A 443 -3.01 -29.30 21.70
C PHE A 443 -2.10 -28.06 21.65
N SER A 444 -2.44 -27.01 20.90
CA SER A 444 -1.57 -25.85 20.71
C SER A 444 -1.16 -25.17 22.01
N PRO A 445 -2.04 -24.98 23.02
CA PRO A 445 -1.65 -24.37 24.29
C PRO A 445 -0.54 -25.13 25.00
N TYR A 446 -0.66 -26.45 25.08
CA TYR A 446 0.30 -27.31 25.76
C TYR A 446 1.68 -27.30 25.09
N ILE A 447 1.72 -27.28 23.75
CA ILE A 447 2.99 -27.19 23.01
C ILE A 447 3.57 -25.79 23.13
N ALA A 448 2.74 -24.74 23.06
CA ALA A 448 3.17 -23.34 23.22
C ALA A 448 3.80 -23.07 24.60
N ASP A 449 3.24 -23.66 25.66
CA ASP A 449 3.82 -23.60 27.01
C ASP A 449 5.21 -24.24 27.04
N TYR A 450 5.35 -25.42 26.42
CA TYR A 450 6.62 -26.15 26.39
C TYR A 450 7.69 -25.44 25.54
N GLU A 451 7.32 -24.76 24.46
CA GLU A 451 8.22 -23.91 23.67
C GLU A 451 8.74 -22.71 24.45
N ARG A 452 7.91 -22.11 25.31
CA ARG A 452 8.33 -20.98 26.17
C ARG A 452 9.36 -21.42 27.20
N GLU A 453 9.22 -22.63 27.72
CA GLU A 453 10.14 -23.17 28.72
C GLU A 453 11.43 -23.73 28.10
N ASN A 454 11.42 -24.12 26.82
CA ASN A 454 12.55 -24.77 26.17
C ASN A 454 12.89 -24.14 24.80
N PRO A 455 13.87 -23.21 24.76
CA PRO A 455 14.30 -22.54 23.53
C PRO A 455 14.80 -23.47 22.42
N VAL A 456 15.41 -24.62 22.79
CA VAL A 456 15.87 -25.61 21.81
C VAL A 456 14.68 -26.33 21.19
N PHE A 457 13.67 -26.66 21.99
CA PHE A 457 12.43 -27.24 21.50
C PHE A 457 11.68 -26.27 20.57
N LYS A 458 11.62 -24.98 20.92
CA LYS A 458 11.06 -23.92 20.05
C LYS A 458 11.70 -23.90 18.67
N GLU A 459 13.04 -23.94 18.57
CA GLU A 459 13.72 -23.95 17.27
C GLU A 459 13.49 -25.27 16.50
N ILE A 460 13.34 -26.40 17.20
CA ILE A 460 12.97 -27.68 16.56
C ILE A 460 11.56 -27.61 15.99
N VAL A 461 10.60 -27.08 16.74
CA VAL A 461 9.22 -26.92 16.24
C VAL A 461 9.17 -25.91 15.11
N LYS A 462 9.88 -24.78 15.21
CA LYS A 462 10.01 -23.79 14.14
C LYS A 462 10.54 -24.40 12.85
N LEU A 463 11.61 -25.18 12.93
CA LEU A 463 12.16 -25.90 11.78
C LEU A 463 11.14 -26.94 11.26
N GLY A 464 10.41 -27.59 12.15
CA GLY A 464 9.34 -28.53 11.83
C GLY A 464 8.18 -27.91 11.07
N ILE A 465 7.67 -26.73 11.47
CA ILE A 465 6.46 -26.13 10.89
C ILE A 465 6.74 -25.18 9.73
N THR A 466 7.97 -24.68 9.58
CA THR A 466 8.32 -23.72 8.51
C THR A 466 8.04 -24.25 7.10
N PRO A 467 8.36 -25.51 6.74
CA PRO A 467 8.02 -26.05 5.42
C PRO A 467 6.51 -26.10 5.16
N MET A 468 5.71 -26.44 6.19
CA MET A 468 4.25 -26.43 6.12
C MET A 468 3.69 -25.03 5.88
N ILE A 469 4.15 -24.03 6.64
CA ILE A 469 3.72 -22.63 6.46
C ILE A 469 4.10 -22.10 5.08
N SER A 470 5.31 -22.46 4.61
CA SER A 470 5.77 -22.11 3.25
C SER A 470 4.95 -22.80 2.17
N SER A 471 4.42 -24.01 2.43
CA SER A 471 3.51 -24.68 1.50
C SER A 471 2.10 -24.05 1.50
N LEU A 472 1.65 -23.54 2.64
CA LEU A 472 0.35 -22.88 2.79
C LEU A 472 0.36 -21.49 2.15
N SER A 473 1.49 -20.77 2.19
CA SER A 473 1.63 -19.46 1.54
C SER A 473 1.47 -19.54 0.02
N ILE A 474 1.62 -20.72 -0.59
CA ILE A 474 1.35 -20.94 -2.02
C ILE A 474 -0.11 -20.59 -2.34
N LEU A 475 -1.07 -20.79 -1.42
CA LEU A 475 -2.48 -20.44 -1.62
C LEU A 475 -2.73 -18.93 -1.72
N ASN A 476 -1.82 -18.08 -1.24
CA ASN A 476 -1.95 -16.63 -1.43
C ASN A 476 -1.75 -16.21 -2.89
N TYR A 477 -1.18 -17.08 -3.71
CA TYR A 477 -0.88 -16.83 -5.12
C TYR A 477 -1.79 -17.62 -6.08
N VAL A 478 -2.82 -18.28 -5.55
CA VAL A 478 -3.78 -19.06 -6.34
C VAL A 478 -5.16 -18.44 -6.16
N ASP A 479 -5.82 -18.16 -7.28
CA ASP A 479 -7.21 -17.68 -7.27
C ASP A 479 -8.13 -18.85 -6.91
N MET A 480 -8.89 -18.67 -5.81
CA MET A 480 -9.80 -19.67 -5.26
C MET A 480 -11.20 -19.04 -5.24
N ASP A 481 -11.79 -18.88 -6.41
CA ASP A 481 -13.03 -18.13 -6.59
C ASP A 481 -14.27 -19.03 -6.45
N SER A 482 -14.06 -20.33 -6.28
CA SER A 482 -15.12 -21.32 -6.10
C SER A 482 -14.86 -22.30 -4.95
N GLU A 483 -15.93 -22.81 -4.33
CA GLU A 483 -15.82 -23.80 -3.25
C GLU A 483 -15.07 -25.08 -3.67
N THR A 484 -15.24 -25.50 -4.92
CA THR A 484 -14.56 -26.67 -5.48
C THR A 484 -13.05 -26.50 -5.58
N GLU A 485 -12.57 -25.27 -5.82
CA GLU A 485 -11.15 -24.95 -5.90
C GLU A 485 -10.52 -24.88 -4.51
N VAL A 486 -11.19 -24.23 -3.55
CA VAL A 486 -10.76 -24.21 -2.14
C VAL A 486 -10.59 -25.64 -1.61
N LEU A 487 -11.55 -26.51 -1.89
CA LEU A 487 -11.49 -27.92 -1.49
C LEU A 487 -10.36 -28.68 -2.21
N GLY A 488 -10.21 -28.45 -3.52
CA GLY A 488 -9.19 -29.11 -4.35
C GLY A 488 -7.76 -28.75 -3.96
N TYR A 489 -7.48 -27.45 -3.77
CA TYR A 489 -6.17 -26.96 -3.34
C TYR A 489 -5.89 -27.33 -1.87
N GLY A 490 -6.89 -27.26 -1.00
CA GLY A 490 -6.79 -27.73 0.38
C GLY A 490 -6.40 -29.21 0.48
N ILE A 491 -7.08 -30.10 -0.26
CA ILE A 491 -6.74 -31.53 -0.32
C ILE A 491 -5.34 -31.75 -0.88
N SER A 492 -4.96 -31.02 -1.93
CA SER A 492 -3.65 -31.13 -2.56
C SER A 492 -2.51 -30.76 -1.61
N LEU A 493 -2.70 -29.73 -0.79
CA LEU A 493 -1.72 -29.32 0.21
C LEU A 493 -1.63 -30.25 1.40
N ILE A 494 -2.74 -30.84 1.83
CA ILE A 494 -2.73 -31.90 2.85
C ILE A 494 -1.91 -33.10 2.35
N ILE A 495 -2.09 -33.52 1.10
CA ILE A 495 -1.32 -34.60 0.47
C ILE A 495 0.17 -34.24 0.36
N LEU A 496 0.47 -33.00 -0.05
CA LEU A 496 1.85 -32.51 -0.16
C LEU A 496 2.57 -32.53 1.20
N ASN A 497 1.91 -32.03 2.25
CA ASN A 497 2.44 -32.04 3.61
C ASN A 497 2.59 -33.47 4.14
N LEU A 498 1.63 -34.36 3.91
CA LEU A 498 1.77 -35.79 4.27
C LEU A 498 2.96 -36.45 3.56
N GLY A 499 3.18 -36.13 2.28
CA GLY A 499 4.35 -36.59 1.53
C GLY A 499 5.67 -36.11 2.15
N MET A 500 5.71 -34.86 2.57
CA MET A 500 6.91 -34.23 3.13
C MET A 500 7.25 -34.75 4.53
N TYR A 501 6.25 -34.86 5.42
CA TYR A 501 6.46 -35.22 6.83
C TYR A 501 6.39 -36.72 7.11
N VAL A 502 5.77 -37.52 6.23
CA VAL A 502 5.64 -38.98 6.41
C VAL A 502 6.31 -39.74 5.28
N GLY A 503 6.06 -39.36 4.02
CA GLY A 503 6.54 -40.07 2.84
C GLY A 503 8.07 -40.05 2.67
N ILE A 504 8.69 -38.87 2.74
CA ILE A 504 10.15 -38.70 2.62
C ILE A 504 10.88 -39.42 3.77
N PRO A 505 10.53 -39.20 5.05
CA PRO A 505 11.18 -39.93 6.16
C PRO A 505 11.02 -41.45 6.06
N ALA A 506 9.82 -41.96 5.71
CA ALA A 506 9.59 -43.39 5.57
C ALA A 506 10.43 -44.01 4.42
N SER A 507 10.56 -43.30 3.30
CA SER A 507 11.36 -43.73 2.15
C SER A 507 12.85 -43.80 2.47
N VAL A 508 13.35 -42.83 3.25
CA VAL A 508 14.73 -42.82 3.76
C VAL A 508 14.97 -44.00 4.71
N ILE A 509 14.05 -44.26 5.65
CA ILE A 509 14.15 -45.38 6.60
C ILE A 509 14.13 -46.74 5.87
N ILE A 510 13.24 -46.91 4.89
CA ILE A 510 13.16 -48.14 4.06
C ILE A 510 14.42 -48.30 3.21
N GLY A 511 14.95 -47.19 2.65
CA GLY A 511 16.22 -47.17 1.92
C GLY A 511 17.40 -47.61 2.77
N ILE A 512 17.56 -47.04 3.97
CA ILE A 512 18.62 -47.38 4.92
C ILE A 512 18.53 -48.86 5.35
N ARG A 513 17.33 -49.38 5.61
CA ARG A 513 17.08 -50.81 5.89
C ARG A 513 17.43 -51.77 4.75
N LYS A 514 17.67 -51.27 3.54
CA LYS A 514 18.06 -52.07 2.37
C LYS A 514 19.59 -52.15 2.21
N TYR A 515 20.32 -51.28 2.91
CA TYR A 515 21.79 -51.21 2.93
C TYR A 515 22.41 -51.66 4.25
N ILE A 516 21.58 -51.87 5.28
CA ILE A 516 21.88 -52.60 6.53
C ILE A 516 21.27 -53.99 6.39
#